data_AF-A0A4Q6IIU4-F1
#
_entry.id   AF-A0A4Q6IIU4-F1
#
_cell.length_a   1.000
_cell.length_b   1.000
_cell.length_c   1.000
_cell.angle_alpha   90.00
_cell.angle_beta   90.00
_cell.angle_gamma   90.00
#
_symmetry.space_group_name_H-M   'P 1'
#
loop_
_entity.id
_entity.type
_entity.pdbx_description
1 polymer ?
#
loop_
_entity_poly.entity_id
_entity_poly.type
_entity_poly.pdbx_seq_one_letter_code
_entity_poly.pdbx_strand_id
1 'polypeptide(L)'
;MTASTTRPTGTAEATALPVDIATMRGSARRLLADDAEPPMPDELETLTLQLRGHIMLAVPEVETAAAGLPEDDIPRACALACVGEARMRLNLEPGRTLPAGIAHAQRLARSVNALCDHYENLRGS
;
A
#
# COMPACT_ATOMS: atom_id res chain seq x y z
N MET A 1 28.27 -29.59 -38.99
CA MET A 1 27.33 -28.47 -39.19
C MET A 1 26.76 -28.11 -37.84
N THR A 2 27.23 -26.99 -37.28
CA THR A 2 26.88 -26.50 -35.93
C THR A 2 25.63 -25.63 -36.02
N ALA A 3 24.51 -26.08 -35.44
CA ALA A 3 23.31 -25.26 -35.31
C ALA A 3 23.44 -24.38 -34.07
N SER A 4 23.74 -23.09 -34.28
CA SER A 4 23.59 -22.06 -33.25
C SER A 4 22.12 -21.72 -33.10
N THR A 5 21.53 -22.07 -31.96
CA THR A 5 20.18 -21.60 -31.60
C THR A 5 20.32 -20.32 -30.79
N THR A 6 20.14 -19.19 -31.47
CA THR A 6 19.99 -17.87 -30.86
C THR A 6 18.74 -17.88 -29.97
N ARG A 7 18.94 -17.69 -28.67
CA ARG A 7 17.85 -17.52 -27.69
C ARG A 7 17.25 -16.12 -27.90
N PRO A 8 15.93 -15.95 -28.06
CA PRO A 8 15.35 -14.63 -28.11
C PRO A 8 15.43 -14.00 -26.71
N THR A 9 16.18 -12.91 -26.62
CA THR A 9 16.16 -11.98 -25.49
C THR A 9 14.83 -11.23 -25.53
N GLY A 10 13.85 -11.74 -24.81
CA GLY A 10 12.61 -11.04 -24.53
C GLY A 10 12.47 -10.95 -23.02
N THR A 11 13.22 -10.05 -22.39
CA THR A 11 12.84 -9.57 -21.06
C THR A 11 11.51 -8.85 -21.29
N ALA A 12 10.41 -9.56 -21.10
CA ALA A 12 9.14 -8.91 -20.86
C ALA A 12 9.34 -8.11 -19.58
N GLU A 13 9.72 -6.85 -19.76
CA GLU A 13 9.60 -5.82 -18.75
C GLU A 13 8.10 -5.76 -18.48
N ALA A 14 7.65 -6.63 -17.58
CA ALA A 14 6.30 -6.63 -17.07
C ALA A 14 6.14 -5.23 -16.51
N THR A 15 5.51 -4.36 -17.30
CA THR A 15 5.13 -3.04 -16.89
C THR A 15 4.20 -3.28 -15.72
N ALA A 16 4.76 -3.26 -14.51
CA ALA A 16 4.03 -3.47 -13.29
C ALA A 16 2.92 -2.44 -13.34
N LEU A 17 1.68 -2.90 -13.50
CA LEU A 17 0.54 -2.00 -13.55
C LEU A 17 0.60 -1.18 -12.25
N PRO A 18 0.51 0.16 -12.34
CA PRO A 18 0.49 1.00 -11.16
C PRO A 18 -0.57 0.46 -10.20
N VAL A 19 -0.28 0.46 -8.90
CA VAL A 19 -1.15 -0.10 -7.86
C VAL A 19 -2.62 0.28 -8.06
N ASP A 20 -3.53 -0.66 -7.85
CA ASP A 20 -4.98 -0.42 -7.98
C ASP A 20 -5.51 0.41 -6.80
N ILE A 21 -5.39 1.73 -6.92
CA ILE A 21 -5.79 2.70 -5.90
C ILE A 21 -7.29 2.58 -5.57
N ALA A 22 -8.15 2.33 -6.56
CA ALA A 22 -9.59 2.21 -6.34
C ALA A 22 -9.91 1.01 -5.43
N THR A 23 -9.30 -0.15 -5.70
CA THR A 23 -9.43 -1.32 -4.84
C THR A 23 -8.87 -1.07 -3.45
N MET A 24 -7.69 -0.45 -3.33
CA MET A 24 -7.06 -0.14 -2.04
C MET A 24 -7.93 0.78 -1.17
N ARG A 25 -8.43 1.90 -1.75
CA ARG A 25 -9.35 2.82 -1.07
C ARG A 25 -10.68 2.14 -0.74
N GLY A 26 -11.18 1.27 -1.61
CA GLY A 26 -12.37 0.44 -1.34
C GLY A 26 -12.20 -0.43 -0.10
N SER A 27 -11.08 -1.13 0.03
CA SER A 27 -10.75 -1.92 1.22
C SER A 27 -10.64 -1.05 2.49
N ALA A 28 -9.98 0.10 2.41
CA ALA A 28 -9.85 1.03 3.53
C ALA A 28 -11.22 1.59 3.98
N ARG A 29 -12.09 1.91 3.02
CA ARG A 29 -13.43 2.46 3.28
C ARG A 29 -14.31 1.53 4.11
N ARG A 30 -14.16 0.20 3.97
CA ARG A 30 -14.90 -0.79 4.78
C ARG A 30 -14.72 -0.62 6.30
N LEU A 31 -13.64 0.04 6.75
CA LEU A 31 -13.36 0.26 8.17
C LEU A 31 -13.44 1.74 8.60
N LEU A 32 -13.47 2.67 7.64
CA LEU A 32 -13.30 4.10 7.88
C LEU A 32 -14.50 4.95 7.46
N ALA A 33 -15.49 4.39 6.76
CA ALA A 33 -16.71 5.12 6.43
C ALA A 33 -17.51 5.43 7.71
N ASP A 34 -18.20 6.57 7.73
CA ASP A 34 -19.03 6.99 8.88
C ASP A 34 -20.15 5.98 9.18
N ASP A 35 -20.62 5.28 8.15
CA ASP A 35 -21.63 4.23 8.17
C ASP A 35 -21.06 2.81 8.17
N ALA A 36 -19.75 2.66 8.43
CA ALA A 36 -19.12 1.34 8.46
C ALA A 36 -19.63 0.49 9.64
N GLU A 37 -20.25 -0.65 9.33
CA GLU A 37 -20.59 -1.65 10.33
C GLU A 37 -19.32 -2.35 10.86
N PRO A 38 -19.21 -2.62 12.17
CA PRO A 38 -18.07 -3.37 12.71
C PRO A 38 -17.98 -4.77 12.09
N PRO A 39 -16.80 -5.18 11.59
CA PRO A 39 -16.65 -6.50 10.97
C PRO A 39 -16.74 -7.62 12.01
N MET A 40 -17.17 -8.79 11.57
CA MET A 40 -17.06 -10.03 12.35
C MET A 40 -15.59 -10.44 12.51
N PRO A 41 -15.23 -11.27 13.51
CA PRO A 41 -13.84 -11.64 13.76
C PRO A 41 -13.08 -12.18 12.54
N ASP A 42 -13.67 -13.11 11.80
CA ASP A 42 -13.02 -13.72 10.61
C ASP A 42 -12.90 -12.72 9.45
N GLU A 43 -13.87 -11.81 9.32
CA GLU A 43 -13.83 -10.73 8.34
C GLU A 43 -12.75 -9.71 8.68
N LEU A 44 -12.58 -9.41 9.97
CA LEU A 44 -11.55 -8.51 10.47
C LEU A 44 -10.14 -9.06 10.20
N GLU A 45 -9.92 -10.36 10.41
CA GLU A 45 -8.65 -11.01 10.06
C GLU A 45 -8.37 -10.88 8.57
N THR A 46 -9.34 -11.22 7.74
CA THR A 46 -9.25 -11.12 6.27
C THR A 46 -8.95 -9.68 5.83
N LEU A 47 -9.68 -8.69 6.35
CA LEU A 47 -9.47 -7.29 6.07
C LEU A 47 -8.08 -6.81 6.52
N THR A 48 -7.63 -7.24 7.70
CA THR A 48 -6.31 -6.88 8.22
C THR A 48 -5.21 -7.40 7.30
N LEU A 49 -5.26 -8.67 6.89
CA LEU A 49 -4.31 -9.25 5.95
C LEU A 49 -4.33 -8.54 4.58
N GLN A 50 -5.52 -8.22 4.07
CA GLN A 50 -5.68 -7.48 2.82
C GLN A 50 -5.03 -6.09 2.90
N LEU A 51 -5.26 -5.34 3.97
CA LEU A 51 -4.68 -4.01 4.18
C LEU A 51 -3.16 -4.06 4.32
N ARG A 52 -2.62 -5.10 4.98
CA ARG A 52 -1.17 -5.31 5.05
C ARG A 52 -0.58 -5.54 3.65
N GLY A 53 -1.23 -6.39 2.85
CA GLY A 53 -0.85 -6.61 1.45
C GLY A 53 -0.86 -5.32 0.63
N HIS A 54 -1.90 -4.50 0.78
CA HIS A 54 -1.99 -3.19 0.11
C HIS A 54 -0.83 -2.26 0.49
N ILE A 55 -0.48 -2.18 1.78
CA ILE A 55 0.68 -1.37 2.22
C ILE A 55 1.98 -1.92 1.61
N MET A 56 2.17 -3.24 1.60
CA MET A 56 3.37 -3.86 1.02
C MET A 56 3.53 -3.57 -0.48
N LEU A 57 2.43 -3.39 -1.21
CA LEU A 57 2.44 -2.99 -2.61
C LEU A 57 2.62 -1.48 -2.80
N ALA A 58 1.93 -0.65 -2.00
CA ALA A 58 1.94 0.80 -2.17
C ALA A 58 3.25 1.47 -1.72
N VAL A 59 3.91 0.94 -0.69
CA VAL A 59 5.17 1.49 -0.16
C VAL A 59 6.26 1.63 -1.24
N PRO A 60 6.67 0.56 -1.96
CA PRO A 60 7.72 0.69 -2.97
C PRO A 60 7.33 1.63 -4.13
N GLU A 61 6.05 1.71 -4.45
CA GLU A 61 5.53 2.62 -5.47
C GLU A 61 5.64 4.10 -5.07
N VAL A 62 5.32 4.42 -3.82
CA VAL A 62 5.47 5.78 -3.27
C VAL A 62 6.94 6.16 -3.15
N GLU A 63 7.81 5.24 -2.70
CA GLU A 63 9.26 5.48 -2.65
C GLU A 63 9.82 5.76 -4.05
N THR A 64 9.41 4.97 -5.05
CA THR A 64 9.83 5.16 -6.44
C THR A 64 9.39 6.52 -6.98
N ALA A 65 8.13 6.91 -6.73
CA ALA A 65 7.63 8.23 -7.14
C ALA A 65 8.39 9.37 -6.43
N ALA A 66 8.63 9.25 -5.13
CA ALA A 66 9.35 10.23 -4.33
C ALA A 66 10.82 10.38 -4.74
N ALA A 67 11.47 9.29 -5.18
CA ALA A 67 12.85 9.30 -5.66
C ALA A 67 13.06 10.18 -6.92
N GLY A 68 12.00 10.43 -7.68
CA GLY A 68 12.03 11.32 -8.85
C GLY A 68 12.06 12.82 -8.52
N LEU A 69 11.88 13.19 -7.24
CA LEU A 69 11.82 14.59 -6.80
C LEU A 69 13.14 15.06 -6.15
N PRO A 70 13.42 16.38 -6.09
CA PRO A 70 14.56 16.93 -5.36
C PRO A 70 14.59 16.52 -3.89
N GLU A 71 15.77 16.45 -3.28
CA GLU A 71 15.94 16.00 -1.89
C GLU A 71 15.25 16.91 -0.87
N ASP A 72 15.20 18.21 -1.14
CA ASP A 72 14.60 19.25 -0.32
C ASP A 72 13.11 19.51 -0.63
N ASP A 73 12.52 18.71 -1.53
CA ASP A 73 11.11 18.82 -1.88
C ASP A 73 10.19 18.37 -0.73
N ILE A 74 9.21 19.23 -0.38
CA ILE A 74 8.29 18.98 0.73
C ILE A 74 7.40 17.75 0.45
N PRO A 75 6.72 17.63 -0.70
CA PRO A 75 5.99 16.42 -1.08
C PRO A 75 6.80 15.13 -0.93
N ARG A 76 8.07 15.12 -1.36
CA ARG A 76 8.99 13.99 -1.16
C ARG A 76 9.16 13.65 0.32
N ALA A 77 9.51 14.63 1.15
CA ALA A 77 9.74 14.41 2.58
C ALA A 77 8.49 13.88 3.30
N CYS A 78 7.32 14.44 2.99
CA CYS A 78 6.04 13.97 3.54
C CYS A 78 5.74 12.52 3.15
N ALA A 79 5.93 12.17 1.87
CA ALA A 79 5.68 10.81 1.39
C ALA A 79 6.60 9.77 2.04
N LEU A 80 7.89 10.08 2.18
CA LEU A 80 8.85 9.18 2.82
C LEU A 80 8.58 9.02 4.33
N ALA A 81 8.13 10.07 5.01
CA ALA A 81 7.67 9.98 6.39
C ALA A 81 6.45 9.05 6.52
N CYS A 82 5.47 9.17 5.61
CA CYS A 82 4.31 8.28 5.55
C CYS A 82 4.72 6.81 5.34
N VAL A 83 5.68 6.54 4.44
CA VAL A 83 6.24 5.21 4.22
C VAL A 83 6.87 4.64 5.50
N GLY A 84 7.65 5.43 6.22
CA GLY A 84 8.26 5.02 7.48
C GLY A 84 7.20 4.63 8.53
N GLU A 85 6.15 5.44 8.67
CA GLU A 85 5.05 5.17 9.58
C GLU A 85 4.25 3.91 9.18
N ALA A 86 3.98 3.73 7.88
CA ALA A 86 3.27 2.56 7.38
C ALA A 86 4.04 1.27 7.67
N ARG A 87 5.37 1.28 7.46
CA ARG A 87 6.26 0.16 7.82
C ARG A 87 6.27 -0.10 9.32
N MET A 88 6.33 0.95 10.15
CA MET A 88 6.21 0.79 11.60
C MET A 88 4.91 0.07 11.97
N ARG A 89 3.78 0.49 11.40
CA ARG A 89 2.46 -0.10 11.68
C ARG A 89 2.33 -1.55 11.21
N LEU A 90 3.00 -1.96 10.12
CA LEU A 90 3.08 -3.36 9.71
C LEU A 90 3.75 -4.25 10.76
N ASN A 91 4.67 -3.71 11.57
CA ASN A 91 5.38 -4.48 12.59
C ASN A 91 4.66 -4.50 13.94
N LEU A 92 3.53 -3.80 14.07
CA LEU A 92 2.74 -3.81 15.31
C LEU A 92 1.75 -4.98 15.31
N GLU A 93 1.68 -5.69 16.42
CA GLU A 93 0.65 -6.69 16.65
C GLU A 93 -0.66 -6.04 17.15
N PRO A 94 -1.83 -6.57 16.75
CA PRO A 94 -3.10 -6.13 17.32
C PRO A 94 -3.23 -6.54 18.79
N GLY A 95 -4.03 -5.80 19.56
CA GLY A 95 -4.44 -6.23 20.89
C GLY A 95 -5.38 -7.44 20.82
N ARG A 96 -5.49 -8.20 21.92
CA ARG A 96 -6.22 -9.49 21.96
C ARG A 96 -7.74 -9.39 21.91
N THR A 97 -8.31 -8.19 21.93
CA THR A 97 -9.76 -7.99 21.94
C THR A 97 -10.25 -7.54 20.57
N LEU A 98 -11.51 -7.86 20.23
CA LEU A 98 -12.10 -7.44 18.96
C LEU A 98 -12.01 -5.91 18.73
N PRO A 99 -12.33 -5.03 19.71
CA PRO A 99 -12.14 -3.59 19.54
C PRO A 99 -10.68 -3.18 19.28
N ALA A 100 -9.71 -3.85 19.93
CA ALA A 100 -8.30 -3.56 19.70
C ALA A 100 -7.83 -4.01 18.31
N GLY A 101 -8.35 -5.14 17.81
CA GLY A 101 -8.15 -5.60 16.44
C GLY A 101 -8.74 -4.63 15.41
N ILE A 102 -9.96 -4.15 15.62
CA ILE A 102 -10.59 -3.13 14.76
C ILE A 102 -9.76 -1.86 14.73
N ALA A 103 -9.33 -1.36 15.90
CA ALA A 103 -8.48 -0.17 15.97
C ALA A 103 -7.14 -0.36 15.25
N HIS A 104 -6.55 -1.56 15.31
CA HIS A 104 -5.36 -1.90 14.54
C HIS A 104 -5.64 -1.87 13.03
N ALA A 105 -6.67 -2.55 12.56
CA ALA A 105 -7.06 -2.58 11.15
C ALA A 105 -7.37 -1.16 10.62
N GLN A 106 -8.03 -0.31 11.40
CA GLN A 106 -8.26 1.09 11.04
C GLN A 106 -6.96 1.92 10.89
N ARG A 107 -5.92 1.65 11.70
CA ARG A 107 -4.61 2.31 11.51
C ARG A 107 -3.94 1.88 10.21
N LEU A 108 -4.07 0.60 9.83
CA LEU A 108 -3.60 0.12 8.54
C LEU A 108 -4.40 0.76 7.39
N ALA A 109 -5.74 0.81 7.50
CA ALA A 109 -6.61 1.45 6.52
C ALA A 109 -6.27 2.94 6.29
N ARG A 110 -5.98 3.69 7.37
CA ARG A 110 -5.52 5.09 7.24
C ARG A 110 -4.17 5.19 6.54
N SER A 111 -3.27 4.24 6.79
CA SER A 111 -1.97 4.19 6.10
C SER A 111 -2.15 3.89 4.61
N VAL A 112 -3.07 2.99 4.25
CA VAL A 112 -3.41 2.71 2.85
C VAL A 112 -3.93 3.98 2.16
N ASN A 113 -4.89 4.70 2.75
CA ASN A 113 -5.40 5.95 2.18
C ASN A 113 -4.29 6.98 2.00
N ALA A 114 -3.46 7.21 3.04
CA ALA A 114 -2.39 8.19 2.97
C ALA A 114 -1.34 7.84 1.90
N LEU A 115 -0.97 6.56 1.77
CA LEU A 115 -0.07 6.10 0.72
C LEU A 115 -0.69 6.31 -0.68
N CYS A 116 -1.98 6.05 -0.84
CA CYS A 116 -2.68 6.32 -2.10
C CYS A 116 -2.68 7.82 -2.43
N ASP A 117 -2.99 8.68 -1.45
CA ASP A 117 -2.97 10.14 -1.60
C ASP A 117 -1.58 10.61 -2.02
N HIS A 118 -0.51 10.13 -1.36
CA HIS A 118 0.85 10.47 -1.73
C HIS A 118 1.21 9.96 -3.13
N TYR A 119 0.83 8.73 -3.48
CA TYR A 119 1.11 8.18 -4.81
C TYR A 119 0.50 9.03 -5.94
N GLU A 120 -0.78 9.37 -5.82
CA GLU A 120 -1.48 10.21 -6.81
C GLU A 120 -0.88 11.62 -6.88
N ASN A 121 -0.61 12.25 -5.73
CA ASN A 121 -0.03 13.59 -5.68
C ASN A 121 1.37 13.66 -6.30
N LEU A 122 2.22 12.65 -6.06
CA LEU A 122 3.58 12.60 -6.61
C LEU A 122 3.60 12.31 -8.12
N ARG A 123 2.58 11.62 -8.65
CA ARG A 123 2.47 11.28 -10.08
C ARG A 123 1.73 12.35 -10.90
N GLY A 124 1.20 13.38 -10.25
CA GLY A 124 0.60 14.54 -10.91
C GLY A 124 -0.83 14.33 -11.43
N SER A 125 -1.55 13.35 -10.87
CA SER A 125 -2.95 12.96 -11.14
C SER A 125 -3.33 12.78 -12.61
#